data_AF-A0A1F9CGA0-F1
#
_entry.id   AF-A0A1F9CGA0-F1
#
_cell.length_a   1.000
_cell.length_b   1.000
_cell.length_c   1.000
_cell.angle_alpha   90.00
_cell.angle_beta   90.00
_cell.angle_gamma   90.00
#
_symmetry.space_group_name_H-M   'P 1'
#
loop_
_entity.id
_entity.type
_entity.pdbx_description
1 polymer ?
#
loop_
_entity_poly.entity_id
_entity_poly.type
_entity_poly.pdbx_seq_one_letter_code
_entity_poly.pdbx_strand_id
1 'polypeptide(L)'
;MTDSHDLLERLCNLPGVTGFEGPVREAIAEIVKPFVDEMRVDTLGNLIAVRRGSSNFKLMLDAHMDEIGFGTCLLSDFDHTWRLLAAFCRAAPGV
;
A
#
# COMPACT_ATOMS: atom_id res chain seq x y z
N MET A 1 0.35 -21.19 12.94
CA MET A 1 0.72 -19.91 13.56
C MET A 1 1.78 -19.35 12.64
N THR A 2 1.47 -18.32 11.86
CA THR A 2 2.49 -17.68 11.00
C THR A 2 3.53 -17.07 11.93
N ASP A 3 4.81 -17.34 11.69
CA ASP A 3 5.87 -16.77 12.51
C ASP A 3 5.83 -15.24 12.40
N SER A 4 6.19 -14.53 13.47
CA SER A 4 6.19 -13.06 13.48
C SER A 4 7.05 -12.48 12.36
N HIS A 5 8.09 -13.20 11.95
CA HIS A 5 8.93 -12.86 10.82
C HIS A 5 8.15 -12.90 9.49
N ASP A 6 7.44 -13.98 9.20
CA ASP A 6 6.65 -14.13 7.97
C ASP A 6 5.54 -13.09 7.86
N LEU A 7 4.93 -12.75 9.00
CA LEU A 7 3.93 -11.68 9.07
C LEU A 7 4.56 -10.32 8.73
N LEU A 8 5.72 -10.02 9.32
CA LEU A 8 6.43 -8.78 9.06
C LEU A 8 6.85 -8.69 7.60
N GLU A 9 7.47 -9.74 7.06
CA GLU A 9 7.86 -9.82 5.65
C GLU A 9 6.66 -9.62 4.72
N ARG A 10 5.52 -10.25 5.02
CA ARG A 10 4.29 -10.06 4.25
C ARG A 10 3.83 -8.61 4.25
N LEU A 11 3.78 -7.95 5.42
CA LEU A 11 3.32 -6.57 5.53
C LEU A 11 4.29 -5.59 4.88
N CYS A 12 5.61 -5.79 5.03
CA CYS A 12 6.64 -4.95 4.43
C CYS A 12 6.72 -5.06 2.90
N ASN A 13 6.28 -6.17 2.32
CA ASN A 13 6.29 -6.37 0.86
C ASN A 13 5.00 -5.88 0.17
N LEU A 14 3.99 -5.41 0.92
CA LEU A 14 2.77 -4.86 0.35
C LEU A 14 2.99 -3.39 -0.06
N PRO A 15 2.53 -2.99 -1.26
CA PRO A 15 2.64 -1.60 -1.68
C PRO A 15 1.72 -0.71 -0.84
N GLY A 16 2.27 0.37 -0.29
CA GLY A 16 1.54 1.25 0.61
C GLY A 16 2.02 2.69 0.59
N VAL A 17 2.39 3.24 -0.58
CA VAL A 17 2.84 4.65 -0.65
C VAL A 17 1.75 5.59 -0.15
N THR A 18 2.15 6.70 0.48
CA THR A 18 1.22 7.69 1.05
C THR A 18 0.08 8.05 0.08
N GLY A 19 -1.17 7.89 0.54
CA GLY A 19 -2.38 8.13 -0.24
C GLY A 19 -2.87 6.94 -1.09
N PHE A 20 -2.12 5.84 -1.13
CA PHE A 20 -2.47 4.59 -1.81
C PHE A 20 -2.31 3.38 -0.88
N GLU A 21 -2.69 3.48 0.40
CA GLU A 21 -2.49 2.40 1.39
C GLU A 21 -3.50 1.24 1.31
N GLY A 22 -4.29 1.14 0.23
CA GLY A 22 -5.37 0.15 0.11
C GLY A 22 -4.96 -1.31 0.37
N PRO A 23 -3.92 -1.83 -0.31
CA PRO A 23 -3.47 -3.20 -0.12
C PRO A 23 -2.99 -3.52 1.30
N VAL A 24 -2.21 -2.62 1.91
CA VAL A 24 -1.74 -2.77 3.30
C VAL A 24 -2.93 -2.74 4.27
N ARG A 25 -3.87 -1.80 4.08
CA ARG A 25 -5.09 -1.70 4.88
C ARG A 25 -5.91 -2.99 4.87
N GLU A 26 -6.14 -3.57 3.70
CA GLU A 26 -6.91 -4.82 3.57
C GLU A 26 -6.20 -5.99 4.26
N ALA A 27 -4.88 -6.09 4.12
CA ALA A 27 -4.12 -7.13 4.80
C ALA A 27 -4.21 -6.98 6.33
N ILE A 28 -4.01 -5.77 6.86
CA ILE A 28 -4.14 -5.49 8.30
C ILE A 28 -5.57 -5.78 8.77
N ALA A 29 -6.58 -5.35 8.00
CA ALA A 29 -7.98 -5.58 8.32
C ALA A 29 -8.28 -7.07 8.54
N GLU A 30 -7.85 -7.95 7.64
CA GLU A 30 -8.05 -9.39 7.78
C GLU A 30 -7.32 -9.99 8.99
N ILE A 31 -6.14 -9.46 9.33
CA ILE A 31 -5.39 -9.91 10.51
C ILE A 31 -6.09 -9.50 11.81
N VAL A 32 -6.59 -8.26 11.89
CA VAL A 32 -7.12 -7.70 13.15
C VAL A 32 -8.58 -8.03 13.40
N LYS A 33 -9.35 -8.31 12.34
CA LYS A 33 -10.80 -8.63 12.38
C LYS A 33 -11.24 -9.61 13.48
N PRO A 34 -10.56 -10.74 13.74
CA PRO A 34 -10.98 -11.65 14.81
C PRO A 34 -10.74 -11.11 16.24
N PHE A 35 -10.02 -10.00 16.40
CA PHE A 35 -9.61 -9.48 17.71
C PHE A 35 -10.36 -8.21 18.13
N VAL A 36 -11.23 -7.68 17.27
CA VAL A 36 -11.90 -6.37 17.45
C VAL A 36 -13.40 -6.50 17.25
N ASP A 37 -14.15 -5.59 17.86
CA ASP A 37 -15.63 -5.61 17.85
C ASP A 37 -16.21 -4.78 16.70
N GLU A 38 -15.50 -3.73 16.30
CA GLU A 38 -15.93 -2.79 15.26
C GLU A 38 -14.72 -2.39 14.41
N MET A 39 -14.94 -2.27 13.10
CA MET A 39 -13.95 -1.77 12.16
C MET A 39 -14.61 -0.79 11.20
N ARG A 40 -13.93 0.33 10.96
CA ARG A 40 -14.35 1.32 9.98
C ARG A 40 -13.14 1.94 9.29
N VAL A 41 -13.35 2.36 8.05
CA VAL A 41 -12.38 3.16 7.32
C VAL A 41 -12.90 4.59 7.27
N ASP A 42 -12.05 5.57 7.60
CA ASP A 42 -12.43 6.97 7.50
C ASP A 42 -12.31 7.50 6.06
N THR A 43 -12.61 8.78 5.85
CA THR A 43 -12.55 9.40 4.53
C THR A 43 -11.12 9.56 3.99
N LEU A 44 -10.10 9.50 4.85
CA LEU A 44 -8.70 9.55 4.45
C LEU A 44 -8.12 8.16 4.14
N GLY A 45 -8.81 7.10 4.55
CA GLY A 45 -8.39 5.72 4.33
C GLY A 45 -7.77 5.04 5.55
N ASN A 46 -7.80 5.67 6.74
CA ASN A 46 -7.28 5.07 7.96
C ASN A 46 -8.17 3.91 8.41
N LEU A 47 -7.55 2.81 8.83
CA LEU A 47 -8.26 1.68 9.45
C LEU A 47 -8.42 1.93 10.94
N ILE A 48 -9.65 2.14 11.38
CA ILE A 48 -9.98 2.32 12.80
C ILE A 48 -10.65 1.06 13.30
N ALA A 49 -9.94 0.34 14.17
CA ALA A 49 -10.40 -0.89 14.79
C ALA A 49 -10.65 -0.66 16.28
N VAL A 50 -11.84 -0.97 16.76
CA VAL A 50 -12.26 -0.72 18.14
C VAL A 50 -12.52 -2.04 18.85
N ARG A 51 -11.85 -2.23 19.99
CA ARG A 51 -12.14 -3.28 20.96
C ARG A 51 -12.77 -2.65 22.21
N ARG A 52 -13.96 -3.10 22.58
CA ARG A 52 -14.74 -2.59 23.70
C ARG A 52 -14.21 -3.19 25.01
N GLY A 53 -13.67 -2.32 25.86
CA GLY A 53 -13.26 -2.67 27.22
C GLY A 53 -14.41 -2.53 28.22
N SER A 54 -14.14 -2.90 29.47
CA SER A 54 -15.09 -2.80 30.59
C SER A 54 -15.02 -1.48 31.37
N SER A 55 -14.03 -0.63 31.07
CA SER A 55 -13.79 0.65 31.75
C SER A 55 -14.20 1.83 30.88
N ASN A 56 -14.45 2.98 31.52
CA ASN A 56 -14.67 4.27 30.84
C ASN A 56 -13.36 4.90 30.31
N PHE A 57 -12.20 4.32 30.63
CA PHE A 57 -10.91 4.75 30.10
C PHE A 57 -10.76 4.35 28.62
N LYS A 58 -10.33 5.30 27.78
CA LYS A 58 -10.09 5.08 26.34
C LYS A 58 -8.60 5.14 26.05
N LEU A 59 -8.06 4.09 25.43
CA LEU A 59 -6.68 4.01 24.93
C LEU A 59 -6.71 3.96 23.41
N MET A 60 -5.87 4.77 22.77
CA MET A 60 -5.62 4.73 21.33
C MET A 60 -4.17 4.31 21.11
N LEU A 61 -3.99 3.26 20.32
CA LEU A 61 -2.70 2.86 19.76
C LEU A 61 -2.73 3.20 18.28
N ASP A 62 -1.71 3.88 17.80
CA ASP A 62 -1.64 4.37 16.43
C ASP A 62 -0.33 3.93 15.78
N ALA A 63 -0.42 3.54 14.51
CA ALA A 63 0.69 3.20 13.66
C ALA A 63 0.30 3.58 12.23
N HIS A 64 1.19 4.29 11.53
CA HIS A 64 0.94 4.67 10.15
C HIS A 64 1.19 3.46 9.23
N MET A 65 0.33 3.28 8.23
CA MET A 65 0.40 2.16 7.28
C MET A 65 1.27 2.49 6.07
N ASP A 66 1.51 3.78 5.84
CA ASP A 66 2.15 4.26 4.64
C ASP A 66 3.66 4.11 4.67
N GLU A 67 4.23 4.00 3.48
CA GLU A 67 5.66 3.97 3.25
C GLU A 67 6.11 5.13 2.36
N ILE A 68 7.39 5.47 2.47
CA ILE A 68 8.02 6.47 1.59
C ILE A 68 8.05 5.93 0.17
N GLY A 69 7.54 6.72 -0.78
CA GLY A 69 7.56 6.39 -2.20
C GLY A 69 7.74 7.62 -3.09
N PHE A 70 7.48 7.44 -4.38
CA PHE A 70 7.59 8.50 -5.38
C PHE A 70 6.28 8.66 -6.13
N GLY A 71 5.93 9.91 -6.44
CA GLY A 71 4.84 10.27 -7.34
C GLY A 71 5.39 10.80 -8.67
N THR A 72 4.74 10.45 -9.78
CA THR A 72 5.10 11.01 -11.09
C THR A 72 4.54 12.42 -11.23
N CYS A 73 5.41 13.43 -11.27
CA CYS A 73 4.99 14.83 -11.37
C CYS A 73 4.77 15.31 -12.82
N LEU A 74 5.65 14.90 -13.73
CA LEU A 74 5.59 15.30 -15.14
C LEU A 74 6.26 14.21 -15.97
N LEU A 75 5.58 13.76 -17.01
CA LEU A 75 6.21 12.98 -18.07
C LEU A 75 6.69 13.94 -19.15
N SER A 76 7.98 14.28 -19.11
CA SER A 76 8.65 15.02 -20.18
C SER A 76 9.11 14.04 -21.26
N ASP A 77 8.88 14.37 -22.54
CA ASP A 77 9.33 13.62 -23.72
C ASP A 77 8.76 12.20 -23.87
N PHE A 78 7.68 12.07 -24.64
CA PHE A 78 7.32 10.78 -25.28
C PHE A 78 8.29 10.39 -26.40
N ASP A 79 9.07 11.36 -26.90
CA ASP A 79 9.87 11.23 -28.13
C ASP A 79 11.11 10.34 -27.98
N HIS A 80 11.73 10.25 -26.79
CA HIS A 80 12.92 9.42 -26.61
C HIS A 80 12.62 7.92 -26.70
N THR A 81 11.46 7.47 -26.19
CA THR A 81 11.02 6.07 -26.32
C THR A 81 10.64 5.72 -27.75
N TRP A 82 9.96 6.63 -28.46
CA TRP A 82 9.65 6.45 -29.88
C TRP A 82 10.89 6.51 -30.77
N ARG A 83 11.91 7.31 -30.43
CA ARG A 83 13.20 7.33 -31.13
C ARG A 83 13.94 6.01 -30.99
N LEU A 84 13.95 5.40 -29.81
CA LEU A 84 14.54 4.08 -29.59
C LEU A 84 13.77 2.98 -30.34
N LEU A 85 12.43 3.00 -30.31
CA LEU A 85 11.61 2.05 -31.07
C LEU A 85 11.78 2.23 -32.59
N ALA A 86 11.78 3.47 -33.08
CA ALA A 86 11.97 3.76 -34.50
C ALA A 86 13.41 3.48 -34.96
N ALA A 87 14.42 3.62 -34.09
CA ALA A 87 15.78 3.18 -34.36
C ALA A 87 15.86 1.65 -34.41
N PHE A 88 15.16 0.94 -33.52
CA PHE A 88 15.08 -0.52 -33.52
C PHE A 88 14.38 -1.05 -34.78
N CYS A 89 13.26 -0.45 -35.19
CA CYS A 89 12.57 -0.81 -36.43
C CYS A 89 13.40 -0.50 -37.69
N ARG A 90 14.20 0.58 -37.71
CA ARG A 90 15.10 0.91 -38.82
C ARG A 90 16.36 0.05 -38.86
N ALA A 91 16.78 -0.52 -37.73
CA ALA A 91 17.94 -1.39 -37.63
C ALA A 91 17.62 -2.87 -37.90
N ALA A 92 16.35 -3.26 -38.04
CA ALA A 92 15.95 -4.59 -38.47
C ALA A 92 15.93 -4.66 -40.01
N PRO A 93 16.88 -5.35 -40.67
CA PRO A 93 16.82 -5.57 -42.10
C PRO A 93 15.82 -6.70 -42.38
N GLY A 94 14.70 -6.38 -43.03
CA GLY A 94 13.85 -7.40 -43.66
C GLY A 94 12.42 -7.54 -43.14
N VAL A 95 11.71 -6.43 -42.90
CA VAL A 95 10.27 -6.36 -43.22
C VAL A 95 10.04 -5.33 -44.31
#